data_AF-A0A8H4HB04-F1
#
_entry.id   AF-A0A8H4HB04-F1
#
_cell.length_a   1.000
_cell.length_b   1.000
_cell.length_c   1.000
_cell.angle_alpha   90.00
_cell.angle_beta   90.00
_cell.angle_gamma   90.00
#
_symmetry.space_group_name_H-M   'P 1'
#
loop_
_entity.id
_entity.type
_entity.pdbx_description
1 polymer ?
#
loop_
_entity_poly.entity_id
_entity_poly.type
_entity_poly.pdbx_seq_one_letter_code
_entity_poly.pdbx_strand_id
1 'polypeptide(L)'
;MRSSIGPDRRASLSDDEAVPGSDTNETTGLLLERLRAWKHMCGYLEDYVEVTAKVQKSQAKDYEKVLKTVSDPLREGHHFSQSAGGVSAWFENIRSNTQGIVNGYLDTEKNLKGSVLPTLQRLHKEIKNKSKELQNGASKSAKAVEKARGVTQKHIELLAQQVAAFDSTANNKFDHAHDPYILRRGVNHRLNKQVTEENNNRQDIIAVQNNFQQFEAHVLQTIQAAIEQFNVFVGGQLDRQRSMYNDILGAAQRIPPDYEWVNFITRNANVLVDPDSPPRSLSNISFPNQDHRATVPLIEGSLERKSRAMLKGYSTSYYVVTPARYLHEFKDNDDFRNDPSPELSLYLPDCVVGGVDGNKFTIKGKDVSGGKVGNAFHTTSEFNFKAHTPSDAEKWWNVIRDAAKSGPAHSPVSPTSPVAAGGAAAATTESGAAASAPPPTTATADAAAVEAHPPAYKEQESFAPAAQQKTTAGEAATATTPAAETGLNRSTSSAKGHYHMGPGGSAVAPDAPASGVGKS
;
A
#
# COMPACT_ATOMS: atom_id res chain seq x y z
N MET A 1 50.59 27.99 11.75
CA MET A 1 51.03 29.36 11.41
C MET A 1 50.04 30.35 12.01
N ARG A 2 50.56 31.31 12.77
CA ARG A 2 49.99 32.60 13.25
C ARG A 2 48.75 32.57 14.16
N SER A 3 49.05 32.48 15.46
CA SER A 3 48.30 33.11 16.53
C SER A 3 48.31 34.64 16.35
N SER A 4 47.15 35.27 16.36
CA SER A 4 47.00 36.73 16.31
C SER A 4 46.76 37.25 17.73
N ILE A 5 47.83 37.73 18.34
CA ILE A 5 47.80 38.51 19.58
C ILE A 5 47.08 39.83 19.27
N GLY A 6 45.93 40.06 19.92
CA GLY A 6 45.21 41.34 19.86
C GLY A 6 45.98 42.44 20.61
N PRO A 7 45.85 43.71 20.22
CA PRO A 7 46.64 44.80 20.79
C PRO A 7 46.22 45.08 22.23
N ASP A 8 47.21 45.16 23.12
CA ASP A 8 47.08 45.75 24.45
C ASP A 8 46.50 47.15 24.32
N ARG A 9 45.25 47.35 24.75
CA ARG A 9 44.70 48.69 25.03
C ARG A 9 45.40 49.23 26.26
N ARG A 10 46.54 49.86 26.05
CA ARG A 10 47.11 50.81 27.01
C ARG A 10 46.13 51.98 27.09
N ALA A 11 45.36 52.05 28.17
CA ALA A 11 44.50 53.19 28.48
C ALA A 11 45.37 54.46 28.44
N SER A 12 45.05 55.37 27.54
CA SER A 12 45.60 56.72 27.51
C SER A 12 45.10 57.42 28.77
N LEU A 13 45.92 57.48 29.80
CA LEU A 13 45.69 58.30 30.98
C LEU A 13 45.66 59.76 30.52
N SER A 14 44.46 60.34 30.46
CA SER A 14 44.29 61.79 30.47
C SER A 14 44.84 62.29 31.82
N ASP A 15 45.75 63.26 31.79
CA ASP A 15 46.43 63.86 32.95
C ASP A 15 45.47 64.63 33.90
N ASP A 16 44.17 64.60 33.61
CA ASP A 16 43.10 65.31 34.33
C ASP A 16 42.29 64.40 35.29
N GLU A 17 42.45 63.06 35.20
CA GLU A 17 41.71 62.10 36.05
C GLU A 17 42.66 61.33 36.97
N ALA A 18 42.78 61.79 38.22
CA ALA A 18 43.75 61.29 39.20
C ALA A 18 43.52 59.81 39.66
N VAL A 19 42.38 59.19 39.32
CA VAL A 19 42.07 57.79 39.65
C VAL A 19 41.31 57.12 38.49
N PRO A 20 41.90 56.12 37.79
CA PRO A 20 41.23 55.44 36.68
C PRO A 20 39.96 54.69 37.13
N GLY A 21 38.83 54.97 36.49
CA GLY A 21 37.57 54.29 36.78
C GLY A 21 37.41 52.94 36.07
N SER A 22 36.92 51.92 36.77
CA SER A 22 36.46 50.67 36.14
C SER A 22 35.10 50.85 35.45
N ASP A 23 35.04 50.65 34.13
CA ASP A 23 33.84 50.89 33.30
C ASP A 23 32.75 49.83 33.48
N THR A 24 31.98 49.99 34.57
CA THR A 24 30.81 49.16 34.92
C THR A 24 29.73 49.15 33.82
N ASN A 25 29.65 50.23 33.05
CA ASN A 25 28.73 50.37 31.93
C ASN A 25 29.06 49.43 30.77
N GLU A 26 30.35 49.12 30.54
CA GLU A 26 30.76 48.18 29.47
C GLU A 26 30.30 46.76 29.77
N THR A 27 30.43 46.30 31.02
CA THR A 27 30.01 44.94 31.42
C THR A 27 28.51 44.76 31.26
N THR A 28 27.71 45.73 31.74
CA THR A 28 26.24 45.68 31.60
C THR A 28 25.81 45.73 30.14
N GLY A 29 26.47 46.58 29.33
CA GLY A 29 26.23 46.66 27.89
C GLY A 29 26.47 45.33 27.17
N LEU A 30 27.59 44.66 27.47
CA LEU A 30 27.93 43.36 26.89
C LEU A 30 26.93 42.26 27.27
N LEU A 31 26.51 42.21 28.55
CA LEU A 31 25.51 41.23 29.00
C LEU A 31 24.14 41.47 28.36
N LEU A 32 23.75 42.73 28.12
CA LEU A 32 22.53 43.05 27.38
C LEU A 32 22.62 42.60 25.92
N GLU A 33 23.75 42.80 25.25
CA GLU A 33 23.99 42.28 23.90
C GLU A 33 23.88 40.75 23.87
N ARG A 34 24.46 40.08 24.87
CA ARG A 34 24.39 38.62 25.02
C ARG A 34 22.95 38.11 25.18
N LEU A 35 22.11 38.78 25.98
CA LEU A 35 20.67 38.44 26.07
C LEU A 35 19.93 38.66 24.74
N ARG A 36 20.27 39.70 23.98
CA ARG A 36 19.68 39.93 22.65
C ARG A 36 20.01 38.78 21.71
N ALA A 37 21.24 38.28 21.74
CA ALA A 37 21.65 37.13 20.95
C ALA A 37 20.82 35.88 21.29
N TRP A 38 20.68 35.55 22.58
CA TRP A 38 19.83 34.44 23.03
C TRP A 38 18.36 34.62 22.64
N LYS A 39 17.85 35.84 22.74
CA LYS A 39 16.49 36.18 22.34
C LYS A 39 16.27 35.94 20.84
N HIS A 40 17.19 36.40 19.99
CA HIS A 40 17.09 36.18 18.54
C HIS A 40 17.16 34.69 18.20
N MET A 41 18.08 33.95 18.80
CA MET A 41 18.17 32.51 18.61
C MET A 41 16.88 31.78 19.02
N CYS A 42 16.25 32.16 20.13
CA CYS A 42 14.97 31.60 20.55
C CYS A 42 13.86 31.92 19.52
N GLY A 43 13.82 33.14 19.00
CA GLY A 43 12.92 33.53 17.92
C GLY A 43 13.12 32.70 16.64
N TYR A 44 14.36 32.42 16.25
CA TYR A 44 14.64 31.56 15.09
C TYR A 44 14.13 30.13 15.30
N LEU A 45 14.21 29.59 16.52
CA LEU A 45 13.66 28.27 16.83
C LEU A 45 12.13 28.28 16.82
N GLU A 46 11.49 29.33 17.34
CA GLU A 46 10.03 29.51 17.24
C GLU A 46 9.58 29.49 15.78
N ASP A 47 10.24 30.27 14.92
CA ASP A 47 9.93 30.33 13.49
C ASP A 47 10.12 28.97 12.81
N TYR A 48 11.21 28.27 13.11
CA TYR A 48 11.46 26.92 12.56
C TYR A 48 10.36 25.93 12.94
N VAL A 49 9.96 25.89 14.22
CA VAL A 49 8.91 24.99 14.70
C VAL A 49 7.55 25.37 14.10
N GLU A 50 7.23 26.66 14.01
CA GLU A 50 5.98 27.17 13.43
C GLU A 50 5.87 26.82 11.93
N VAL A 51 6.95 27.02 11.17
CA VAL A 51 7.00 26.63 9.74
C VAL A 51 6.88 25.11 9.60
N THR A 52 7.57 24.34 10.44
CA THR A 52 7.45 22.87 10.43
C THR A 52 6.02 22.43 10.71
N ALA A 53 5.34 23.02 11.70
CA ALA A 53 3.93 22.73 11.97
C ALA A 53 3.03 23.04 10.77
N LYS A 54 3.27 24.15 10.05
CA LYS A 54 2.54 24.47 8.81
C LYS A 54 2.77 23.41 7.72
N VAL A 55 4.01 22.92 7.57
CA VAL A 55 4.33 21.83 6.64
C VAL A 55 3.58 20.55 7.00
N GLN A 56 3.54 20.17 8.28
CA GLN A 56 2.77 19.01 8.76
C GLN A 56 1.29 19.12 8.35
N LYS A 57 0.67 20.30 8.53
CA LYS A 57 -0.70 20.54 8.07
C LYS A 57 -0.87 20.46 6.54
N SER A 58 0.11 20.91 5.77
CA SER A 58 0.08 20.78 4.30
C SER A 58 0.16 19.32 3.89
N GLN A 59 1.07 18.55 4.49
CA GLN A 59 1.23 17.13 4.23
C GLN A 59 -0.05 16.35 4.55
N ALA A 60 -0.74 16.67 5.65
CA ALA A 60 -2.05 16.08 5.94
C ALA A 60 -3.02 16.26 4.76
N LYS A 61 -3.13 17.47 4.21
CA LYS A 61 -4.01 17.76 3.06
C LYS A 61 -3.60 17.03 1.78
N ASP A 62 -2.29 16.86 1.55
CA ASP A 62 -1.81 16.14 0.39
C ASP A 62 -2.09 14.63 0.53
N TYR A 63 -1.93 14.08 1.73
CA TYR A 63 -2.33 12.70 2.02
C TYR A 63 -3.85 12.50 2.02
N GLU A 64 -4.68 13.51 2.33
CA GLU A 64 -6.13 13.45 2.10
C GLU A 64 -6.45 13.28 0.61
N LYS A 65 -5.68 13.87 -0.30
CA LYS A 65 -5.84 13.65 -1.75
C LYS A 65 -5.44 12.22 -2.13
N VAL A 66 -4.37 11.70 -1.54
CA VAL A 66 -3.96 10.29 -1.73
C VAL A 66 -5.06 9.36 -1.22
N LEU A 67 -5.63 9.61 -0.04
CA LEU A 67 -6.73 8.81 0.51
C LEU A 67 -7.94 8.78 -0.43
N LYS A 68 -8.27 9.89 -1.09
CA LYS A 68 -9.38 9.95 -2.06
C LYS A 68 -9.20 9.04 -3.27
N THR A 69 -7.98 8.63 -3.62
CA THR A 69 -7.77 7.68 -4.74
C THR A 69 -8.21 6.26 -4.39
N VAL A 70 -8.37 5.98 -3.10
CA VAL A 70 -8.76 4.66 -2.56
C VAL A 70 -10.00 4.76 -1.67
N SER A 71 -10.68 5.90 -1.60
CA SER A 71 -11.85 6.08 -0.73
C SER A 71 -13.09 5.38 -1.26
N ASP A 72 -13.25 5.36 -2.58
CA ASP A 72 -14.39 4.71 -3.21
C ASP A 72 -14.21 3.19 -3.17
N PRO A 73 -15.32 2.42 -3.03
CA PRO A 73 -15.28 0.98 -3.23
C PRO A 73 -14.69 0.64 -4.61
N LEU A 74 -14.03 -0.51 -4.70
CA LEU A 74 -13.49 -0.99 -5.97
C LEU A 74 -14.58 -1.03 -7.03
N ARG A 75 -14.30 -0.42 -8.19
CA ARG A 75 -15.14 -0.59 -9.39
C ARG A 75 -15.14 -2.06 -9.75
N GLU A 76 -16.31 -2.58 -10.14
CA GLU A 76 -16.48 -4.01 -10.42
C GLU A 76 -16.07 -4.90 -9.22
N GLY A 77 -16.20 -4.36 -8.00
CA GLY A 77 -15.78 -5.01 -6.76
C GLY A 77 -16.32 -6.42 -6.54
N HIS A 78 -17.49 -6.73 -7.12
CA HIS A 78 -18.12 -8.04 -7.07
C HIS A 78 -17.28 -9.16 -7.72
N HIS A 79 -16.29 -8.85 -8.56
CA HIS A 79 -15.34 -9.85 -9.05
C HIS A 79 -14.36 -10.31 -7.99
N PHE A 80 -14.03 -9.46 -7.02
CA PHE A 80 -13.12 -9.79 -5.92
C PHE A 80 -13.86 -10.44 -4.75
N SER A 81 -13.16 -11.28 -4.01
CA SER A 81 -13.65 -11.86 -2.78
C SER A 81 -13.97 -10.76 -1.76
N GLN A 82 -15.20 -10.78 -1.24
CA GLN A 82 -15.62 -9.91 -0.14
C GLN A 82 -15.19 -10.45 1.23
N SER A 83 -14.60 -11.65 1.26
CA SER A 83 -14.07 -12.25 2.47
C SER A 83 -12.73 -11.62 2.87
N ALA A 84 -12.39 -11.72 4.15
CA ALA A 84 -11.11 -11.27 4.65
C ALA A 84 -9.95 -12.01 3.96
N GLY A 85 -8.89 -11.28 3.61
CA GLY A 85 -7.67 -11.82 2.99
C GLY A 85 -7.55 -11.66 1.48
N GLY A 86 -8.59 -11.15 0.80
CA GLY A 86 -8.55 -10.82 -0.63
C GLY A 86 -8.15 -9.38 -0.95
N VAL A 87 -8.22 -9.04 -2.24
CA VAL A 87 -7.94 -7.72 -2.80
C VAL A 87 -8.85 -6.65 -2.18
N SER A 88 -10.14 -6.94 -1.96
CA SER A 88 -11.05 -5.97 -1.32
C SER A 88 -10.61 -5.61 0.11
N ALA A 89 -10.20 -6.60 0.90
CA ALA A 89 -9.68 -6.39 2.26
C ALA A 89 -8.34 -5.64 2.25
N TRP A 90 -7.49 -5.89 1.26
CA TRP A 90 -6.23 -5.16 1.09
C TRP A 90 -6.45 -3.69 0.73
N PHE A 91 -7.41 -3.36 -0.14
CA PHE A 91 -7.76 -1.96 -0.42
C PHE A 91 -8.34 -1.23 0.79
N GLU A 92 -9.12 -1.92 1.64
CA GLU A 92 -9.55 -1.37 2.93
C GLU A 92 -8.35 -1.11 3.86
N ASN A 93 -7.37 -2.01 3.88
CA ASN A 93 -6.13 -1.83 4.63
C ASN A 93 -5.33 -0.60 4.14
N ILE A 94 -5.21 -0.39 2.82
CA ILE A 94 -4.59 0.81 2.25
C ILE A 94 -5.33 2.08 2.71
N ARG A 95 -6.66 2.07 2.64
CA ARG A 95 -7.49 3.20 3.05
C ARG A 95 -7.29 3.54 4.53
N SER A 96 -7.40 2.54 5.41
CA SER A 96 -7.24 2.71 6.85
C SER A 96 -5.84 3.22 7.24
N ASN A 97 -4.79 2.63 6.66
CA ASN A 97 -3.41 3.07 6.89
C ASN A 97 -3.18 4.49 6.36
N THR A 98 -3.69 4.84 5.17
CA THR A 98 -3.55 6.19 4.60
C THR A 98 -4.29 7.23 5.45
N GLN A 99 -5.48 6.89 5.96
CA GLN A 99 -6.19 7.74 6.93
C GLN A 99 -5.39 7.91 8.24
N GLY A 100 -4.73 6.85 8.71
CA GLY A 100 -3.79 6.91 9.83
C GLY A 100 -2.62 7.88 9.58
N ILE A 101 -2.08 7.91 8.37
CA ILE A 101 -1.02 8.86 7.97
C ILE A 101 -1.53 10.30 8.03
N VAL A 102 -2.72 10.58 7.47
CA VAL A 102 -3.36 11.92 7.54
C VAL A 102 -3.49 12.38 8.99
N ASN A 103 -4.03 11.52 9.85
CA ASN A 103 -4.22 11.82 11.27
C ASN A 103 -2.88 12.06 11.98
N GLY A 104 -1.85 11.27 11.65
CA GLY A 104 -0.50 11.44 12.19
C GLY A 104 0.09 12.82 11.90
N TYR A 105 -0.08 13.35 10.69
CA TYR A 105 0.35 14.70 10.32
C TYR A 105 -0.45 15.78 11.08
N LEU A 106 -1.78 15.63 11.19
CA LEU A 106 -2.63 16.58 11.92
C LEU A 106 -2.31 16.63 13.42
N ASP A 107 -2.10 15.46 14.04
CA ASP A 107 -1.78 15.38 15.47
C ASP A 107 -0.38 15.93 15.75
N THR A 108 0.58 15.70 14.85
CA THR A 108 1.93 16.29 14.96
C THR A 108 1.88 17.80 14.87
N GLU A 109 1.10 18.38 13.94
CA GLU A 109 0.90 19.83 13.87
C GLU A 109 0.35 20.40 15.19
N LYS A 110 -0.69 19.77 15.74
CA LYS A 110 -1.29 20.18 17.02
C LYS A 110 -0.28 20.08 18.17
N ASN A 111 0.49 19.00 18.25
CA ASN A 111 1.48 18.80 19.31
C ASN A 111 2.63 19.82 19.23
N LEU A 112 3.12 20.13 18.03
CA LEU A 112 4.13 21.18 17.84
C LEU A 112 3.62 22.54 18.31
N LYS A 113 2.38 22.91 17.96
CA LYS A 113 1.76 24.18 18.38
C LYS A 113 1.32 24.22 19.84
N GLY A 114 0.93 23.08 20.39
CA GLY A 114 0.37 22.96 21.73
C GLY A 114 1.41 22.71 22.83
N SER A 115 2.61 22.23 22.48
CA SER A 115 3.62 21.83 23.47
C SER A 115 4.99 22.46 23.22
N VAL A 116 5.54 22.32 22.01
CA VAL A 116 6.91 22.81 21.71
C VAL A 116 6.93 24.32 21.62
N LEU A 117 6.05 24.91 20.79
CA LEU A 117 6.03 26.35 20.56
C LEU A 117 5.72 27.17 21.83
N PRO A 118 4.75 26.81 22.69
CA PRO A 118 4.50 27.54 23.93
C PRO A 118 5.68 27.53 24.89
N THR A 119 6.47 26.44 24.91
CA THR A 119 7.68 26.33 25.73
C THR A 119 8.72 27.36 25.28
N LEU A 120 8.96 27.47 23.97
CA LEU A 120 9.88 28.46 23.40
C LEU A 120 9.38 29.90 23.60
N GLN A 121 8.10 30.16 23.37
CA GLN A 121 7.49 31.49 23.58
C GLN A 121 7.60 31.97 25.04
N ARG A 122 7.42 31.04 25.99
CA ARG A 122 7.64 31.34 27.40
C ARG A 122 9.10 31.70 27.67
N LEU A 123 10.04 30.90 27.16
CA LEU A 123 11.48 31.17 27.29
C LEU A 123 11.87 32.52 26.69
N HIS A 124 11.36 32.86 25.51
CA HIS A 124 11.57 34.15 24.87
C HIS A 124 11.10 35.31 25.75
N LYS A 125 9.93 35.17 26.39
CA LYS A 125 9.43 36.14 27.37
C LYS A 125 10.32 36.22 28.62
N GLU A 126 10.81 35.10 29.13
CA GLU A 126 11.76 35.04 30.25
C GLU A 126 13.05 35.81 29.93
N ILE A 127 13.66 35.57 28.75
CA ILE A 127 14.86 36.28 28.29
C ILE A 127 14.59 37.79 28.18
N LYS A 128 13.46 38.18 27.60
CA LYS A 128 13.05 39.60 27.50
C LYS A 128 12.90 40.24 28.88
N ASN A 129 12.32 39.53 29.84
CA ASN A 129 12.17 40.02 31.21
C ASN A 129 13.54 40.15 31.89
N LYS A 130 14.45 39.19 31.69
CA LYS A 130 15.81 39.25 32.21
C LYS A 130 16.58 40.45 31.68
N SER A 131 16.39 40.82 30.42
CA SER A 131 16.99 42.04 29.85
C SER A 131 16.50 43.31 30.56
N LYS A 132 15.20 43.39 30.89
CA LYS A 132 14.65 44.54 31.61
C LYS A 132 15.16 44.59 33.06
N GLU A 133 15.24 43.45 33.72
CA GLU A 133 15.78 43.33 35.07
C GLU A 133 17.23 43.83 35.14
N LEU A 134 18.08 43.37 34.22
CA LEU A 134 19.49 43.79 34.13
C LEU A 134 19.62 45.31 33.88
N GLN A 135 18.82 45.85 32.97
CA GLN A 135 18.84 47.28 32.64
C GLN A 135 18.42 48.17 33.83
N ASN A 136 17.49 47.70 34.66
CA ASN A 136 17.02 48.44 35.83
C ASN A 136 17.94 48.28 37.05
N GLY A 137 18.53 47.10 37.24
CA GLY A 137 19.31 46.73 38.43
C GLY A 137 20.72 47.34 38.50
N ALA A 138 21.40 47.52 37.37
CA ALA A 138 22.81 47.92 37.34
C ALA A 138 23.09 49.40 37.71
N SER A 139 22.06 50.21 37.96
CA SER A 139 22.20 51.67 38.03
C SER A 139 22.50 52.25 39.41
N LYS A 140 22.29 51.49 40.50
CA LYS A 140 22.34 52.04 41.87
C LYS A 140 23.76 52.15 42.43
N SER A 141 24.54 51.07 42.40
CA SER A 141 25.93 51.05 42.92
C SER A 141 26.87 51.87 42.05
N ALA A 142 26.67 51.87 40.72
CA ALA A 142 27.39 52.75 39.79
C ALA A 142 27.23 54.25 40.15
N LYS A 143 26.02 54.70 40.51
CA LYS A 143 25.77 56.08 40.97
C LYS A 143 26.44 56.42 42.30
N ALA A 144 26.57 55.44 43.20
CA ALA A 144 27.25 55.63 44.48
C ALA A 144 28.76 55.84 44.28
N VAL A 145 29.36 55.06 43.39
CA VAL A 145 30.76 55.24 42.95
C VAL A 145 30.98 56.62 42.33
N GLU A 146 30.12 57.03 41.39
CA GLU A 146 30.23 58.33 40.72
C GLU A 146 30.16 59.50 41.73
N LYS A 147 29.23 59.43 42.68
CA LYS A 147 29.12 60.43 43.74
C LYS A 147 30.36 60.46 44.64
N ALA A 148 30.91 59.30 45.00
CA ALA A 148 32.10 59.22 45.83
C ALA A 148 33.32 59.79 45.10
N ARG A 149 33.51 59.44 43.82
CA ARG A 149 34.55 59.99 42.93
C ARG A 149 34.47 61.51 42.85
N GLY A 150 33.31 62.06 42.53
CA GLY A 150 33.13 63.51 42.42
C GLY A 150 33.41 64.26 43.72
N VAL A 151 33.12 63.65 44.88
CA VAL A 151 33.46 64.26 46.19
C VAL A 151 34.96 64.19 46.48
N THR A 152 35.62 63.07 46.15
CA THR A 152 37.07 62.91 46.29
C THR A 152 37.81 63.90 45.40
N GLN A 153 37.44 63.98 44.12
CA GLN A 153 38.08 64.86 43.14
C GLN A 153 38.04 66.33 43.57
N LYS A 154 36.87 66.84 43.99
CA LYS A 154 36.74 68.21 44.53
C LYS A 154 37.66 68.49 45.70
N HIS A 155 37.93 67.50 46.55
CA HIS A 155 38.82 67.67 47.70
C HIS A 155 40.30 67.55 47.32
N ILE A 156 40.63 66.77 46.29
CA ILE A 156 41.97 66.74 45.70
C ILE A 156 42.30 68.10 45.07
N GLU A 157 41.36 68.67 44.31
CA GLU A 157 41.50 70.01 43.72
C GLU A 157 41.64 71.09 44.80
N LEU A 158 40.79 71.05 45.84
CA LEU A 158 40.89 71.99 46.97
C LEU A 158 42.25 71.88 47.66
N LEU A 159 42.76 70.66 47.89
CA LEU A 159 44.09 70.45 48.44
C LEU A 159 45.17 71.06 47.53
N ALA A 160 45.11 70.80 46.23
CA ALA A 160 46.08 71.34 45.27
C ALA A 160 46.10 72.87 45.27
N GLN A 161 44.92 73.51 45.29
CA GLN A 161 44.79 74.96 45.36
C GLN A 161 45.41 75.55 46.64
N GLN A 162 45.12 74.94 47.80
CA GLN A 162 45.63 75.45 49.08
C GLN A 162 47.12 75.18 49.27
N VAL A 163 47.65 74.07 48.74
CA VAL A 163 49.10 73.82 48.70
C VAL A 163 49.80 74.87 47.84
N ALA A 164 49.29 75.16 46.65
CA ALA A 164 49.87 76.20 45.79
C ALA A 164 49.81 77.60 46.43
N ALA A 165 48.72 77.93 47.12
CA ALA A 165 48.56 79.19 47.84
C ALA A 165 49.49 79.32 49.06
N PHE A 166 49.82 78.19 49.71
CA PHE A 166 50.80 78.15 50.79
C PHE A 166 52.20 78.55 50.30
N ASP A 167 52.64 78.00 49.16
CA ASP A 167 53.95 78.29 48.59
C ASP A 167 54.08 79.75 48.07
N SER A 168 52.98 80.37 47.64
CA SER A 168 52.98 81.73 47.10
C SER A 168 52.91 82.86 48.16
N THR A 169 52.60 82.56 49.42
CA THR A 169 52.20 83.58 50.41
C THR A 169 53.03 83.49 51.69
N ALA A 170 54.27 83.98 51.67
CA ALA A 170 55.25 83.79 52.75
C ALA A 170 54.87 84.36 54.14
N ASN A 171 53.91 85.30 54.24
CA ASN A 171 53.67 86.05 55.49
C ASN A 171 52.18 86.31 55.85
N ASN A 172 51.20 85.66 55.23
CA ASN A 172 49.79 85.84 55.58
C ASN A 172 49.23 84.74 56.48
N LYS A 173 48.30 85.12 57.36
CA LYS A 173 47.57 84.20 58.25
C LYS A 173 46.70 83.25 57.42
N PHE A 174 47.05 81.97 57.42
CA PHE A 174 46.24 80.92 56.79
C PHE A 174 45.00 80.61 57.63
N ASP A 175 43.87 80.34 56.97
CA ASP A 175 42.68 79.84 57.64
C ASP A 175 42.92 78.38 58.07
N HIS A 176 42.71 78.07 59.36
CA HIS A 176 42.90 76.73 59.91
C HIS A 176 42.02 75.68 59.23
N ALA A 177 40.85 76.06 58.68
CA ALA A 177 39.99 75.13 57.93
C ALA A 177 40.60 74.71 56.57
N HIS A 178 41.52 75.51 56.04
CA HIS A 178 42.18 75.31 54.74
C HIS A 178 43.64 74.85 54.87
N ASP A 179 44.05 74.44 56.07
CA ASP A 179 45.38 73.85 56.31
C ASP A 179 45.62 72.63 55.39
N PRO A 180 46.70 72.62 54.59
CA PRO A 180 46.99 71.53 53.66
C PRO A 180 47.10 70.14 54.30
N TYR A 181 47.58 70.04 55.55
CA TYR A 181 47.68 68.77 56.26
C TYR A 181 46.30 68.23 56.63
N ILE A 182 45.39 69.09 57.12
CA ILE A 182 43.99 68.72 57.38
C ILE A 182 43.29 68.31 56.09
N LEU A 183 43.48 69.05 54.99
CA LEU A 183 42.91 68.73 53.68
C LEU A 183 43.41 67.39 53.15
N ARG A 184 44.70 67.08 53.28
CA ARG A 184 45.27 65.76 52.92
C ARG A 184 44.62 64.61 53.70
N ARG A 185 44.40 64.76 55.00
CA ARG A 185 43.65 63.76 55.79
C ARG A 185 42.21 63.63 55.31
N GLY A 186 41.59 64.74 54.93
CA GLY A 186 40.26 64.77 54.32
C GLY A 186 40.18 64.04 52.98
N VAL A 187 41.20 64.16 52.13
CA VAL A 187 41.35 63.41 50.88
C VAL A 187 41.48 61.92 51.17
N ASN A 188 42.37 61.51 52.08
CA ASN A 188 42.53 60.10 52.46
C ASN A 188 41.23 59.45 52.93
N HIS A 189 40.43 60.17 53.75
CA HIS A 189 39.13 59.70 54.21
C HIS A 189 38.14 59.47 53.06
N ARG A 190 38.05 60.41 52.12
CA ARG A 190 37.15 60.33 50.96
C ARG A 190 37.60 59.27 49.96
N LEU A 191 38.91 59.15 49.73
CA LEU A 191 39.49 58.11 48.90
C LEU A 191 39.20 56.71 49.46
N ASN A 192 39.33 56.51 50.77
CA ASN A 192 38.95 55.24 51.41
C ASN A 192 37.47 54.92 51.20
N LYS A 193 36.59 55.93 51.31
CA LYS A 193 35.16 55.78 50.99
C LYS A 193 34.93 55.43 49.53
N GLN A 194 35.58 56.11 48.59
CA GLN A 194 35.50 55.81 47.16
C GLN A 194 35.90 54.36 46.86
N VAL A 195 37.05 53.91 47.38
CA VAL A 195 37.51 52.52 47.22
C VAL A 195 36.49 51.53 47.79
N THR A 196 35.86 51.87 48.92
CA THR A 196 34.79 51.04 49.49
C THR A 196 33.59 50.92 48.55
N GLU A 197 33.11 52.03 48.00
CA GLU A 197 31.99 52.02 47.04
C GLU A 197 32.36 51.30 45.73
N GLU A 198 33.60 51.45 45.24
CA GLU A 198 34.09 50.74 44.05
C GLU A 198 34.16 49.23 44.26
N ASN A 199 34.65 48.79 45.43
CA ASN A 199 34.65 47.38 45.81
C ASN A 199 33.24 46.82 45.94
N ASN A 200 32.30 47.57 46.53
CA ASN A 200 30.90 47.16 46.62
C ASN A 200 30.28 47.00 45.22
N ASN A 201 30.47 47.98 44.35
CA ASN A 201 30.00 47.93 42.97
C ASN A 201 30.62 46.76 42.19
N ARG A 202 31.91 46.47 42.38
CA ARG A 202 32.56 45.28 41.81
C ARG A 202 31.88 43.98 42.26
N GLN A 203 31.58 43.85 43.55
CA GLN A 203 30.91 42.65 44.07
C GLN A 203 29.48 42.50 43.53
N ASP A 204 28.74 43.60 43.36
CA ASP A 204 27.43 43.59 42.73
C ASP A 204 27.51 43.10 41.27
N ILE A 205 28.50 43.56 40.50
CA ILE A 205 28.72 43.12 39.11
C ILE A 205 29.04 41.62 39.06
N ILE A 206 29.91 41.14 39.96
CA ILE A 206 30.24 39.70 40.06
C ILE A 206 28.98 38.88 40.36
N ALA A 207 28.13 39.35 41.28
CA ALA A 207 26.86 38.68 41.59
C ALA A 207 25.93 38.62 40.38
N VAL A 208 25.83 39.72 39.61
CA VAL A 208 25.07 39.75 38.35
C VAL A 208 25.63 38.74 37.34
N GLN A 209 26.96 38.67 37.17
CA GLN A 209 27.59 37.70 36.26
C GLN A 209 27.32 36.25 36.67
N ASN A 210 27.41 35.92 37.95
CA ASN A 210 27.12 34.58 38.46
C ASN A 210 25.64 34.20 38.26
N ASN A 211 24.71 35.13 38.48
CA ASN A 211 23.30 34.90 38.21
C ASN A 211 23.03 34.71 36.70
N PHE A 212 23.74 35.46 35.87
CA PHE A 212 23.65 35.35 34.42
C PHE A 212 24.12 33.98 33.92
N GLN A 213 25.22 33.45 34.47
CA GLN A 213 25.71 32.12 34.16
C GLN A 213 24.64 31.04 34.41
N GLN A 214 23.95 31.11 35.55
CA GLN A 214 22.87 30.17 35.89
C GLN A 214 21.67 30.34 34.96
N PHE A 215 21.31 31.59 34.63
CA PHE A 215 20.23 31.88 33.70
C PHE A 215 20.51 31.30 32.30
N GLU A 216 21.73 31.44 31.78
CA GLU A 216 22.08 30.86 30.48
C GLU A 216 22.04 29.33 30.47
N ALA A 217 22.47 28.69 31.57
CA ALA A 217 22.33 27.25 31.71
C ALA A 217 20.86 26.80 31.63
N HIS A 218 19.95 27.54 32.30
CA HIS A 218 18.51 27.30 32.23
C HIS A 218 17.94 27.52 30.82
N VAL A 219 18.38 28.58 30.12
CA VAL A 219 17.98 28.83 28.72
C VAL A 219 18.34 27.63 27.84
N LEU A 220 19.58 27.15 27.94
CA LEU A 220 20.05 26.03 27.13
C LEU A 220 19.31 24.72 27.45
N GLN A 221 19.10 24.43 28.73
CA GLN A 221 18.35 23.24 29.17
C GLN A 221 16.90 23.25 28.67
N THR A 222 16.24 24.42 28.72
CA THR A 222 14.87 24.57 28.22
C THR A 222 14.80 24.31 26.71
N ILE A 223 15.78 24.77 25.96
CA ILE A 223 15.88 24.52 24.50
C ILE A 223 16.11 23.05 24.22
N GLN A 224 17.03 22.40 24.95
CA GLN A 224 17.29 20.98 24.80
C GLN A 224 16.02 20.16 25.00
N ALA A 225 15.26 20.44 26.06
CA ALA A 225 13.99 19.78 26.32
C ALA A 225 12.95 20.05 25.22
N ALA A 226 12.87 21.28 24.69
CA ALA A 226 11.95 21.61 23.59
C ALA A 226 12.30 20.85 22.29
N ILE A 227 13.58 20.74 21.96
CA ILE A 227 14.05 20.00 20.78
C ILE A 227 13.90 18.49 20.97
N GLU A 228 14.08 17.97 22.17
CA GLU A 228 13.78 16.56 22.49
C GLU A 228 12.31 16.25 22.25
N GLN A 229 11.39 17.09 22.75
CA GLN A 229 9.95 16.94 22.48
C GLN A 229 9.61 17.05 20.99
N PHE A 230 10.23 17.99 20.28
CA PHE A 230 10.09 18.10 18.83
C PHE A 230 10.46 16.78 18.14
N ASN A 231 11.59 16.17 18.50
CA ASN A 231 12.02 14.89 17.94
C ASN A 231 11.06 13.76 18.29
N VAL A 232 10.54 13.70 19.52
CA VAL A 232 9.54 12.70 19.92
C VAL A 232 8.28 12.79 19.03
N PHE A 233 7.80 14.00 18.74
CA PHE A 233 6.60 14.16 17.91
C PHE A 233 6.88 13.87 16.43
N VAL A 234 7.88 14.51 15.83
CA VAL A 234 8.18 14.37 14.39
C VAL A 234 8.77 12.99 14.09
N GLY A 235 9.77 12.55 14.84
CA GLY A 235 10.38 11.23 14.68
C GLY A 235 9.37 10.11 14.91
N GLY A 236 8.58 10.21 15.99
CA GLY A 236 7.52 9.24 16.28
C GLY A 236 6.44 9.16 15.20
N GLN A 237 6.11 10.27 14.53
CA GLN A 237 5.20 10.27 13.39
C GLN A 237 5.78 9.49 12.19
N LEU A 238 7.06 9.74 11.87
CA LEU A 238 7.74 9.06 10.75
C LEU A 238 7.85 7.55 10.98
N ASP A 239 8.14 7.11 12.20
CA ASP A 239 8.20 5.68 12.55
C ASP A 239 6.84 4.99 12.42
N ARG A 240 5.76 5.66 12.85
CA ARG A 240 4.39 5.15 12.66
C ARG A 240 4.04 5.08 11.18
N GLN A 241 4.37 6.10 10.41
CA GLN A 241 4.11 6.13 8.96
C GLN A 241 4.84 4.99 8.24
N ARG A 242 6.11 4.72 8.61
CA ARG A 242 6.85 3.56 8.10
C ARG A 242 6.13 2.25 8.44
N SER A 243 5.64 2.11 9.67
CA SER A 243 4.90 0.92 10.11
C SER A 243 3.61 0.71 9.31
N MET A 244 2.88 1.79 9.01
CA MET A 244 1.67 1.74 8.17
C MET A 244 1.95 1.26 6.74
N TYR A 245 3.06 1.72 6.12
CA TYR A 245 3.46 1.21 4.81
C TYR A 245 3.88 -0.26 4.84
N ASN A 246 4.56 -0.70 5.90
CA ASN A 246 4.91 -2.11 6.08
C ASN A 246 3.66 -2.98 6.27
N ASP A 247 2.62 -2.47 6.94
CA ASP A 247 1.35 -3.18 7.08
C ASP A 247 0.63 -3.32 5.74
N ILE A 248 0.60 -2.27 4.91
CA ILE A 248 0.08 -2.32 3.54
C ILE A 248 0.79 -3.39 2.70
N LEU A 249 2.13 -3.42 2.77
CA LEU A 249 2.93 -4.42 2.07
C LEU A 249 2.63 -5.83 2.58
N GLY A 250 2.58 -6.00 3.91
CA GLY A 250 2.29 -7.28 4.53
C GLY A 250 0.89 -7.79 4.20
N ALA A 251 -0.11 -6.91 4.13
CA ALA A 251 -1.46 -7.25 3.69
C ALA A 251 -1.49 -7.72 2.23
N ALA A 252 -0.77 -7.05 1.32
CA ALA A 252 -0.65 -7.47 -0.08
C ALA A 252 0.02 -8.85 -0.22
N GLN A 253 1.13 -9.05 0.49
CA GLN A 253 1.93 -10.29 0.41
C GLN A 253 1.23 -11.51 1.01
N ARG A 254 0.26 -11.30 1.91
CA ARG A 254 -0.54 -12.39 2.50
C ARG A 254 -1.62 -12.92 1.58
N ILE A 255 -1.93 -12.26 0.46
CA ILE A 255 -2.94 -12.73 -0.50
C ILE A 255 -2.34 -13.90 -1.29
N PRO A 256 -2.86 -15.14 -1.16
CA PRO A 256 -2.41 -16.25 -1.98
C PRO A 256 -2.69 -15.99 -3.48
N PRO A 257 -1.80 -16.39 -4.41
CA PRO A 257 -1.95 -16.09 -5.83
C PRO A 257 -3.26 -16.60 -6.46
N ASP A 258 -3.78 -17.71 -5.97
CA ASP A 258 -5.00 -18.38 -6.45
C ASP A 258 -6.27 -17.95 -5.69
N TYR A 259 -6.13 -17.19 -4.61
CA TYR A 259 -7.24 -16.87 -3.71
C TYR A 259 -8.43 -16.23 -4.43
N GLU A 260 -8.17 -15.21 -5.26
CA GLU A 260 -9.25 -14.53 -5.98
C GLU A 260 -9.90 -15.46 -7.02
N TRP A 261 -9.09 -16.24 -7.73
CA TRP A 261 -9.59 -17.17 -8.75
C TRP A 261 -10.46 -18.26 -8.14
N VAL A 262 -10.00 -18.91 -7.07
CA VAL A 262 -10.75 -19.96 -6.35
C VAL A 262 -12.08 -19.42 -5.83
N ASN A 263 -12.07 -18.24 -5.21
CA ASN A 263 -13.31 -17.62 -4.73
C ASN A 263 -14.24 -17.16 -5.88
N PHE A 264 -13.67 -16.74 -7.02
CA PHE A 264 -14.43 -16.38 -8.21
C PHE A 264 -15.14 -17.59 -8.83
N ILE A 265 -14.41 -18.69 -9.06
CA ILE A 265 -15.00 -19.90 -9.67
C ILE A 265 -16.05 -20.53 -8.75
N THR A 266 -15.81 -20.54 -7.44
CA THR A 266 -16.75 -21.08 -6.46
C THR A 266 -18.08 -20.32 -6.48
N ARG A 267 -18.02 -18.98 -6.56
CA ARG A 267 -19.22 -18.12 -6.61
C ARG A 267 -19.97 -18.20 -7.93
N ASN A 268 -19.28 -18.52 -9.03
CA ASN A 268 -19.84 -18.55 -10.39
C ASN A 268 -19.92 -19.98 -10.96
N ALA A 269 -19.90 -21.00 -10.11
CA ALA A 269 -19.84 -22.41 -10.52
C ALA A 269 -21.04 -22.84 -11.39
N ASN A 270 -22.18 -22.16 -11.27
CA ASN A 270 -23.37 -22.39 -12.08
C ASN A 270 -23.33 -21.76 -13.49
N VAL A 271 -22.39 -20.84 -13.73
CA VAL A 271 -22.23 -20.12 -15.00
C VAL A 271 -20.98 -20.57 -15.74
N LEU A 272 -19.90 -20.81 -15.00
CA LEU A 272 -18.64 -21.28 -15.58
C LEU A 272 -18.78 -22.72 -16.05
N VAL A 273 -18.05 -23.03 -17.12
CA VAL A 273 -17.94 -24.40 -17.62
C VAL A 273 -17.16 -25.21 -16.59
N ASP A 274 -17.77 -26.30 -16.12
CA ASP A 274 -17.11 -27.27 -15.28
C ASP A 274 -16.08 -28.06 -16.11
N PRO A 275 -14.78 -28.01 -15.79
CA PRO A 275 -13.75 -28.74 -16.53
C PRO A 275 -13.85 -30.25 -16.38
N ASP A 276 -14.52 -30.74 -15.32
CA ASP A 276 -14.73 -32.17 -15.10
C ASP A 276 -15.97 -32.70 -15.83
N SER A 277 -16.78 -31.80 -16.40
CA SER A 277 -17.94 -32.19 -17.21
C SER A 277 -17.47 -32.83 -18.53
N PRO A 278 -18.02 -34.01 -18.90
CA PRO A 278 -17.60 -34.71 -20.09
C PRO A 278 -17.88 -33.87 -21.35
N PRO A 279 -17.02 -33.96 -22.38
CA PRO A 279 -17.32 -33.38 -23.68
C PRO A 279 -18.69 -33.85 -24.18
N ARG A 280 -19.41 -32.96 -24.86
CA ARG A 280 -20.66 -33.35 -25.51
C ARG A 280 -20.37 -34.42 -26.56
N SER A 281 -21.11 -35.52 -26.50
CA SER A 281 -21.04 -36.61 -27.46
C SER A 281 -22.38 -36.74 -28.17
N LEU A 282 -22.35 -37.01 -29.48
CA LEU A 282 -23.55 -37.32 -30.27
C LEU A 282 -24.31 -38.51 -29.68
N SER A 283 -23.63 -39.48 -29.07
CA SER A 283 -24.27 -40.60 -28.36
C SER A 283 -25.18 -40.17 -27.21
N ASN A 284 -24.97 -38.98 -26.66
CA ASN A 284 -25.72 -38.44 -25.52
C ASN A 284 -26.77 -37.41 -25.96
N ILE A 285 -26.94 -37.21 -27.27
CA ILE A 285 -27.92 -36.31 -27.85
C ILE A 285 -29.08 -37.17 -28.34
N SER A 286 -30.27 -36.96 -27.78
CA SER A 286 -31.50 -37.54 -28.31
C SER A 286 -32.26 -36.49 -29.12
N PHE A 287 -32.75 -36.89 -30.28
CA PHE A 287 -33.63 -36.05 -31.09
C PHE A 287 -34.92 -36.81 -31.47
N PRO A 288 -36.02 -36.09 -31.73
CA PRO A 288 -37.28 -36.72 -32.11
C PRO A 288 -37.13 -37.62 -33.33
N ASN A 289 -37.77 -38.79 -33.30
CA ASN A 289 -37.78 -39.80 -34.37
C ASN A 289 -36.43 -40.50 -34.67
N GLN A 290 -35.38 -40.32 -33.87
CA GLN A 290 -34.08 -40.98 -34.11
C GLN A 290 -34.20 -42.51 -34.26
N ASP A 291 -35.02 -43.14 -33.41
CA ASP A 291 -35.26 -44.60 -33.35
C ASP A 291 -36.56 -45.01 -34.05
N HIS A 292 -37.16 -44.11 -34.85
CA HIS A 292 -38.41 -44.42 -35.53
C HIS A 292 -38.18 -45.55 -36.55
N ARG A 293 -39.09 -46.53 -36.64
CA ARG A 293 -38.91 -47.69 -37.55
C ARG A 293 -38.57 -47.29 -39.00
N ALA A 294 -39.04 -46.14 -39.47
CA ALA A 294 -38.76 -45.65 -40.82
C ALA A 294 -37.32 -45.15 -41.06
N THR A 295 -36.56 -44.84 -40.00
CA THR A 295 -35.15 -44.42 -40.06
C THR A 295 -34.19 -45.59 -39.95
N VAL A 296 -34.67 -46.79 -39.61
CA VAL A 296 -33.88 -48.02 -39.51
C VAL A 296 -33.89 -48.75 -40.85
N PRO A 297 -32.74 -49.06 -41.47
CA PRO A 297 -32.68 -49.75 -42.75
C PRO A 297 -33.17 -51.20 -42.64
N LEU A 298 -33.80 -51.70 -43.71
CA LEU A 298 -34.20 -53.11 -43.81
C LEU A 298 -32.99 -54.01 -44.07
N ILE A 299 -32.03 -53.51 -44.85
CA ILE A 299 -30.69 -54.07 -45.04
C ILE A 299 -29.77 -52.94 -45.51
N GLU A 300 -28.52 -52.96 -45.06
CA GLU A 300 -27.49 -52.01 -45.47
C GLU A 300 -26.12 -52.70 -45.54
N GLY A 301 -25.20 -52.13 -46.32
CA GLY A 301 -23.86 -52.69 -46.50
C GLY A 301 -23.27 -52.41 -47.87
N SER A 302 -22.04 -52.87 -48.08
CA SER A 302 -21.36 -52.68 -49.37
C SER A 302 -21.78 -53.71 -50.41
N LEU A 303 -22.08 -53.25 -51.61
CA LEU A 303 -22.26 -54.08 -52.80
C LEU A 303 -21.34 -53.57 -53.91
N GLU A 304 -20.98 -54.48 -54.80
CA GLU A 304 -20.27 -54.17 -56.02
C GLU A 304 -21.27 -53.99 -57.17
N ARG A 305 -21.25 -52.86 -57.87
CA ARG A 305 -22.08 -52.61 -59.05
C ARG A 305 -21.23 -52.57 -60.32
N LYS A 306 -21.67 -53.25 -61.37
CA LYS A 306 -20.99 -53.19 -62.67
C LYS A 306 -21.08 -51.77 -63.26
N SER A 307 -19.93 -51.16 -63.56
CA SER A 307 -19.88 -49.82 -64.16
C SER A 307 -20.54 -49.79 -65.54
N ARG A 308 -21.23 -48.67 -65.83
CA ARG A 308 -21.77 -48.35 -67.17
C ARG A 308 -20.77 -47.60 -68.06
N ALA A 309 -19.71 -47.03 -67.48
CA ALA A 309 -18.66 -46.34 -68.23
C ALA A 309 -17.65 -47.33 -68.81
N MET A 310 -16.99 -46.97 -69.91
CA MET A 310 -16.23 -47.87 -70.81
C MET A 310 -15.04 -48.63 -70.19
N LEU A 311 -14.72 -48.45 -68.90
CA LEU A 311 -13.79 -49.29 -68.14
C LEU A 311 -14.55 -50.44 -67.45
N LYS A 312 -14.30 -51.67 -67.91
CA LYS A 312 -14.93 -52.90 -67.43
C LYS A 312 -14.50 -53.23 -66.00
N GLY A 313 -15.36 -52.95 -65.03
CA GLY A 313 -15.15 -53.36 -63.63
C GLY A 313 -16.42 -53.25 -62.80
N TYR A 314 -16.40 -53.90 -61.64
CA TYR A 314 -17.34 -53.66 -60.55
C TYR A 314 -16.77 -52.57 -59.64
N SER A 315 -17.59 -51.62 -59.20
CA SER A 315 -17.24 -50.60 -58.21
C SER A 315 -18.00 -50.87 -56.92
N THR A 316 -17.31 -50.80 -55.78
CA THR A 316 -17.93 -50.95 -54.46
C THR A 316 -18.51 -49.62 -53.99
N SER A 317 -19.77 -49.62 -53.60
CA SER A 317 -20.47 -48.50 -52.98
C SER A 317 -21.25 -48.99 -51.75
N TYR A 318 -21.71 -48.08 -50.90
CA TYR A 318 -22.59 -48.41 -49.78
C TYR A 318 -24.05 -48.39 -50.24
N TYR A 319 -24.83 -49.40 -49.89
CA TYR A 319 -26.23 -49.51 -50.29
C TYR A 319 -27.12 -49.64 -49.08
N VAL A 320 -28.35 -49.13 -49.20
CA VAL A 320 -29.35 -49.16 -48.15
C VAL A 320 -30.72 -49.43 -48.75
N VAL A 321 -31.43 -50.46 -48.27
CA VAL A 321 -32.87 -50.62 -48.52
C VAL A 321 -33.64 -50.04 -47.35
N THR A 322 -34.47 -49.03 -47.62
CA THR A 322 -35.25 -48.35 -46.58
C THR A 322 -36.66 -48.93 -46.44
N PRO A 323 -37.32 -48.76 -45.27
CA PRO A 323 -38.74 -49.08 -45.11
C PRO A 323 -39.66 -48.30 -46.05
N ALA A 324 -39.19 -47.17 -46.59
CA ALA A 324 -39.87 -46.41 -47.66
C ALA A 324 -39.74 -47.06 -49.06
N ARG A 325 -39.13 -48.26 -49.13
CA ARG A 325 -38.96 -49.11 -50.31
C ARG A 325 -38.06 -48.51 -51.40
N TYR A 326 -37.09 -47.72 -50.98
CA TYR A 326 -36.00 -47.30 -51.85
C TYR A 326 -34.78 -48.17 -51.62
N LEU A 327 -34.04 -48.43 -52.70
CA LEU A 327 -32.64 -48.82 -52.66
C LEU A 327 -31.79 -47.60 -52.99
N HIS A 328 -31.07 -47.08 -52.01
CA HIS A 328 -30.13 -45.98 -52.18
C HIS A 328 -28.71 -46.50 -52.32
N GLU A 329 -27.90 -45.80 -53.11
CA GLU A 329 -26.45 -45.94 -53.18
C GLU A 329 -25.79 -44.69 -52.64
N PHE A 330 -24.84 -44.86 -51.73
CA PHE A 330 -23.99 -43.82 -51.21
C PHE A 330 -22.53 -44.17 -51.49
N LYS A 331 -21.68 -43.15 -51.56
CA LYS A 331 -20.24 -43.34 -51.73
C LYS A 331 -19.62 -44.09 -50.55
N ASP A 332 -20.08 -43.80 -49.33
CA ASP A 332 -19.64 -44.40 -48.06
C ASP A 332 -20.80 -44.39 -47.04
N ASN A 333 -20.49 -44.73 -45.79
CA ASN A 333 -21.42 -44.72 -44.65
C ASN A 333 -20.97 -43.70 -43.57
N ASP A 334 -20.36 -42.58 -43.98
CA ASP A 334 -19.83 -41.55 -43.09
C ASP A 334 -20.79 -40.34 -43.04
N ASP A 335 -21.68 -40.34 -42.04
CA ASP A 335 -22.64 -39.25 -41.81
C ASP A 335 -21.99 -37.97 -41.26
N PHE A 336 -20.69 -37.99 -40.90
CA PHE A 336 -20.04 -36.90 -40.19
C PHE A 336 -19.21 -36.00 -41.10
N ARG A 337 -18.50 -36.59 -42.07
CA ARG A 337 -17.58 -35.83 -42.94
C ARG A 337 -18.27 -35.14 -44.10
N ASN A 338 -19.33 -35.75 -44.63
CA ASN A 338 -20.09 -35.22 -45.77
C ASN A 338 -21.59 -35.40 -45.51
N ASP A 339 -22.41 -34.53 -46.10
CA ASP A 339 -23.86 -34.70 -46.08
C ASP A 339 -24.25 -35.96 -46.89
N PRO A 340 -24.95 -36.95 -46.31
CA PRO A 340 -25.27 -38.19 -47.01
C PRO A 340 -26.24 -37.93 -48.16
N SER A 341 -25.72 -37.90 -49.40
CA SER A 341 -26.50 -37.73 -50.62
C SER A 341 -26.43 -39.00 -51.49
N PRO A 342 -27.58 -39.61 -51.86
CA PRO A 342 -27.57 -40.80 -52.70
C PRO A 342 -27.07 -40.53 -54.12
N GLU A 343 -26.09 -41.29 -54.61
CA GLU A 343 -25.64 -41.26 -56.01
C GLU A 343 -26.63 -41.99 -56.94
N LEU A 344 -27.29 -43.04 -56.43
CA LEU A 344 -28.36 -43.78 -57.09
C LEU A 344 -29.53 -43.92 -56.12
N SER A 345 -30.76 -43.85 -56.63
CA SER A 345 -31.94 -44.20 -55.86
C SER A 345 -32.94 -44.93 -56.74
N LEU A 346 -33.34 -46.14 -56.34
CA LEU A 346 -34.33 -46.94 -57.06
C LEU A 346 -35.55 -47.13 -56.17
N TYR A 347 -36.73 -46.72 -56.65
CA TYR A 347 -37.98 -47.07 -56.00
C TYR A 347 -38.33 -48.52 -56.34
N LEU A 348 -38.17 -49.42 -55.37
CA LEU A 348 -38.21 -50.87 -55.59
C LEU A 348 -39.54 -51.39 -56.14
N PRO A 349 -40.72 -50.84 -55.78
CA PRO A 349 -41.99 -51.28 -56.36
C PRO A 349 -42.11 -51.07 -57.88
N ASP A 350 -41.33 -50.15 -58.46
CA ASP A 350 -41.28 -49.89 -59.90
C ASP A 350 -40.15 -50.69 -60.60
N CYS A 351 -39.40 -51.50 -59.85
CA CYS A 351 -38.26 -52.26 -60.36
C CYS A 351 -38.62 -53.72 -60.65
N VAL A 352 -37.96 -54.29 -61.67
CA VAL A 352 -37.98 -55.73 -61.95
C VAL A 352 -36.72 -56.36 -61.36
N VAL A 353 -36.88 -57.23 -60.37
CA VAL A 353 -35.77 -57.92 -59.71
C VAL A 353 -35.49 -59.23 -60.46
N GLY A 354 -34.29 -59.34 -61.06
CA GLY A 354 -33.81 -60.55 -61.74
C GLY A 354 -33.40 -61.66 -60.76
N GLY A 355 -33.05 -62.86 -61.24
CA GLY A 355 -32.65 -63.97 -60.37
C GLY A 355 -31.28 -63.77 -59.69
N VAL A 356 -30.99 -64.59 -58.67
CA VAL A 356 -29.66 -64.70 -58.06
C VAL A 356 -28.85 -65.76 -58.80
N ASP A 357 -27.63 -65.44 -59.21
CA ASP A 357 -26.65 -66.35 -59.81
C ASP A 357 -25.33 -66.27 -59.04
N GLY A 358 -25.11 -67.25 -58.16
CA GLY A 358 -24.00 -67.25 -57.20
C GLY A 358 -24.03 -65.99 -56.33
N ASN A 359 -23.02 -65.13 -56.48
CA ASN A 359 -22.91 -63.87 -55.74
C ASN A 359 -23.58 -62.67 -56.45
N LYS A 360 -24.22 -62.86 -57.60
CA LYS A 360 -24.69 -61.78 -58.46
C LYS A 360 -26.20 -61.77 -58.56
N PHE A 361 -26.77 -60.59 -58.73
CA PHE A 361 -28.19 -60.40 -59.04
C PHE A 361 -28.38 -59.12 -59.86
N THR A 362 -29.52 -58.99 -60.54
CA THR A 362 -29.83 -57.80 -61.32
C THR A 362 -31.10 -57.12 -60.85
N ILE A 363 -31.14 -55.79 -60.95
CA ILE A 363 -32.34 -54.99 -60.74
C ILE A 363 -32.49 -54.09 -61.95
N LYS A 364 -33.65 -54.16 -62.60
CA LYS A 364 -33.99 -53.26 -63.69
C LYS A 364 -34.97 -52.21 -63.20
N GLY A 365 -34.56 -50.95 -63.19
CA GLY A 365 -35.32 -49.86 -62.58
C GLY A 365 -34.96 -48.50 -63.14
N LYS A 366 -35.75 -47.50 -62.77
CA LYS A 366 -35.46 -46.09 -63.08
C LYS A 366 -34.74 -45.46 -61.89
N ASP A 367 -33.62 -44.83 -62.18
CA ASP A 367 -32.90 -44.02 -61.20
C ASP A 367 -33.62 -42.69 -60.96
N VAL A 368 -33.85 -42.39 -59.68
CA VAL A 368 -34.56 -41.20 -59.20
C VAL A 368 -33.72 -40.36 -58.23
N SER A 369 -32.40 -40.59 -58.13
CA SER A 369 -31.50 -39.78 -57.28
C SER A 369 -31.40 -38.32 -57.72
N GLY A 370 -31.69 -38.02 -59.00
CA GLY A 370 -31.68 -36.67 -59.54
C GLY A 370 -32.88 -35.80 -59.11
N GLY A 371 -32.70 -34.48 -59.13
CA GLY A 371 -33.81 -33.54 -58.94
C GLY A 371 -34.91 -33.69 -60.02
N LYS A 372 -36.06 -33.04 -59.82
CA LYS A 372 -37.25 -33.17 -60.70
C LYS A 372 -36.98 -32.98 -62.20
N VAL A 373 -35.98 -32.17 -62.56
CA VAL A 373 -35.58 -31.92 -63.96
C VAL A 373 -34.68 -33.04 -64.52
N GLY A 374 -33.84 -33.67 -63.69
CA GLY A 374 -32.98 -34.79 -64.08
C GLY A 374 -33.79 -36.07 -64.33
N ASN A 375 -34.73 -36.38 -63.42
CA ASN A 375 -35.53 -37.62 -63.44
C ASN A 375 -36.41 -37.79 -64.71
N ALA A 376 -36.64 -36.74 -65.51
CA ALA A 376 -37.37 -36.83 -66.77
C ALA A 376 -36.62 -37.59 -67.88
N PHE A 377 -35.28 -37.66 -67.80
CA PHE A 377 -34.43 -38.27 -68.83
C PHE A 377 -33.85 -39.65 -68.46
N HIS A 378 -34.03 -40.12 -67.21
CA HIS A 378 -33.58 -41.45 -66.81
C HIS A 378 -34.50 -42.51 -67.41
N THR A 379 -33.94 -43.32 -68.31
CA THR A 379 -34.59 -44.51 -68.86
C THR A 379 -34.36 -45.72 -67.94
N THR A 380 -35.31 -46.67 -67.96
CA THR A 380 -35.20 -47.91 -67.20
C THR A 380 -33.91 -48.64 -67.56
N SER A 381 -33.02 -48.77 -66.59
CA SER A 381 -31.68 -49.33 -66.74
C SER A 381 -31.56 -50.63 -65.95
N GLU A 382 -30.78 -51.58 -66.45
CA GLU A 382 -30.46 -52.82 -65.73
C GLU A 382 -29.15 -52.67 -64.95
N PHE A 383 -29.25 -52.74 -63.63
CA PHE A 383 -28.15 -52.66 -62.68
C PHE A 383 -27.73 -54.06 -62.28
N ASN A 384 -26.44 -54.36 -62.39
CA ASN A 384 -25.86 -55.65 -62.05
C ASN A 384 -25.08 -55.52 -60.75
N PHE A 385 -25.56 -56.17 -59.70
CA PHE A 385 -24.97 -56.16 -58.37
C PHE A 385 -24.21 -57.47 -58.11
N LYS A 386 -23.19 -57.39 -57.27
CA LYS A 386 -22.41 -58.50 -56.76
C LYS A 386 -22.21 -58.30 -55.26
N ALA A 387 -22.59 -59.30 -54.46
CA ALA A 387 -22.34 -59.32 -53.03
C ALA A 387 -21.03 -60.06 -52.71
N HIS A 388 -20.55 -59.91 -51.48
CA HIS A 388 -19.32 -60.55 -51.01
C HIS A 388 -19.41 -62.08 -51.01
N THR A 389 -20.57 -62.63 -50.67
CA THR A 389 -20.83 -64.09 -50.64
C THR A 389 -22.14 -64.44 -51.36
N PRO A 390 -22.33 -65.70 -51.81
CA PRO A 390 -23.62 -66.14 -52.34
C PRO A 390 -24.76 -65.96 -51.33
N SER A 391 -24.50 -66.25 -50.06
CA SER A 391 -25.49 -66.07 -48.99
C SER A 391 -25.89 -64.60 -48.79
N ASP A 392 -24.96 -63.66 -48.96
CA ASP A 392 -25.29 -62.23 -48.86
C ASP A 392 -26.07 -61.77 -50.10
N ALA A 393 -25.75 -62.29 -51.28
CA ALA A 393 -26.54 -62.04 -52.49
C ALA A 393 -27.99 -62.51 -52.31
N GLU A 394 -28.20 -63.70 -51.72
CA GLU A 394 -29.53 -64.21 -51.38
C GLU A 394 -30.25 -63.34 -50.34
N LYS A 395 -29.56 -62.87 -49.29
CA LYS A 395 -30.15 -61.97 -48.28
C LYS A 395 -30.61 -60.65 -48.90
N TRP A 396 -29.71 -59.97 -49.62
CA TRP A 396 -30.01 -58.73 -50.32
C TRP A 396 -31.16 -58.92 -51.30
N TRP A 397 -31.09 -59.97 -52.11
CA TRP A 397 -32.12 -60.27 -53.09
C TRP A 397 -33.49 -60.52 -52.46
N ASN A 398 -33.56 -61.29 -51.37
CA ASN A 398 -34.83 -61.54 -50.67
C ASN A 398 -35.43 -60.24 -50.12
N VAL A 399 -34.64 -59.39 -49.45
CA VAL A 399 -35.12 -58.11 -48.89
C VAL A 399 -35.59 -57.16 -50.00
N ILE A 400 -34.81 -57.04 -51.09
CA ILE A 400 -35.16 -56.20 -52.24
C ILE A 400 -36.43 -56.70 -52.94
N ARG A 401 -36.52 -58.01 -53.17
CA ARG A 401 -37.67 -58.65 -53.80
C ARG A 401 -38.92 -58.46 -52.95
N ASP A 402 -38.83 -58.57 -51.64
CA ASP A 402 -39.98 -58.42 -50.75
C ASP A 402 -40.43 -56.95 -50.66
N ALA A 403 -39.47 -56.00 -50.67
CA ALA A 403 -39.74 -54.58 -50.81
C ALA A 403 -40.35 -54.21 -52.19
N ALA A 404 -40.05 -54.95 -53.25
CA ALA A 404 -40.62 -54.76 -54.59
C ALA A 404 -42.03 -55.38 -54.76
N LYS A 405 -42.35 -56.46 -54.04
CA LYS A 405 -43.59 -57.25 -54.22
C LYS A 405 -44.85 -56.66 -53.59
N SER A 406 -44.74 -55.69 -52.70
CA SER A 406 -45.89 -55.17 -51.95
C SER A 406 -46.44 -53.87 -52.58
N GLY A 407 -47.66 -53.89 -53.12
CA GLY A 407 -48.43 -52.67 -53.46
C GLY A 407 -48.81 -51.85 -52.21
N PRO A 408 -49.52 -50.71 -52.33
CA PRO A 408 -49.67 -49.75 -51.24
C PRO A 408 -50.61 -50.29 -50.15
N ALA A 409 -50.04 -50.81 -49.06
CA ALA A 409 -50.74 -50.95 -47.80
C ALA A 409 -50.41 -49.72 -46.95
N HIS A 410 -51.19 -48.65 -47.11
CA HIS A 410 -51.36 -47.69 -46.03
C HIS A 410 -52.02 -48.44 -44.86
N SER A 411 -51.22 -48.95 -43.92
CA SER A 411 -51.70 -49.12 -42.57
C SER A 411 -51.73 -47.71 -41.95
N PRO A 412 -52.89 -47.18 -41.51
CA PRO A 412 -52.92 -45.93 -40.80
C PRO A 412 -52.30 -46.18 -39.42
N VAL A 413 -50.99 -45.92 -39.28
CA VAL A 413 -50.42 -45.64 -37.97
C VAL A 413 -50.79 -44.20 -37.67
N SER A 414 -51.69 -44.04 -36.69
CA SER A 414 -52.15 -42.76 -36.18
C SER A 414 -50.95 -41.85 -35.84
N PRO A 415 -50.94 -40.57 -36.26
CA PRO A 415 -49.90 -39.65 -35.84
C PRO A 415 -50.00 -39.50 -34.32
N THR A 416 -48.98 -39.98 -33.60
CA THR A 416 -48.84 -39.71 -32.17
C THR A 416 -48.24 -38.31 -32.03
N SER A 417 -49.08 -37.29 -32.15
CA SER A 417 -48.77 -35.94 -31.66
C SER A 417 -48.86 -35.94 -30.14
N PRO A 418 -47.82 -35.58 -29.38
CA PRO A 418 -48.01 -35.01 -28.06
C PRO A 418 -48.10 -33.50 -28.25
N VAL A 419 -49.31 -33.02 -28.52
CA VAL A 419 -49.73 -31.68 -28.08
C VAL A 419 -50.87 -31.91 -27.11
N ALA A 420 -50.54 -31.92 -25.83
CA ALA A 420 -51.51 -31.66 -24.77
C ALA A 420 -50.82 -30.88 -23.66
N ALA A 421 -51.28 -29.64 -23.53
CA ALA A 421 -50.95 -28.69 -22.51
C ALA A 421 -51.35 -29.20 -21.11
N GLY A 422 -50.49 -28.96 -20.13
CA GLY A 422 -50.86 -28.79 -18.73
C GLY A 422 -50.62 -27.34 -18.37
N GLY A 423 -51.68 -26.55 -18.28
CA GLY A 423 -51.64 -25.15 -17.84
C GLY A 423 -51.97 -25.01 -16.36
N ALA A 424 -51.33 -24.01 -15.72
CA ALA A 424 -51.83 -23.06 -14.71
C ALA A 424 -50.65 -22.61 -13.82
N ALA A 425 -50.45 -21.37 -13.42
CA ALA A 425 -51.04 -20.07 -13.76
C ALA A 425 -50.20 -18.96 -13.07
N ALA A 426 -50.35 -17.71 -13.56
CA ALA A 426 -50.06 -16.38 -12.96
C ALA A 426 -48.96 -15.58 -13.69
N ALA A 427 -49.08 -14.29 -14.00
CA ALA A 427 -50.17 -13.32 -14.12
C ALA A 427 -49.57 -12.05 -14.79
N THR A 428 -50.34 -11.41 -15.70
CA THR A 428 -50.39 -9.95 -16.06
C THR A 428 -49.07 -9.15 -16.23
N THR A 429 -48.77 -8.45 -17.33
CA THR A 429 -49.48 -7.27 -17.87
C THR A 429 -49.00 -6.85 -19.30
N GLU A 430 -49.93 -6.28 -20.07
CA GLU A 430 -49.85 -5.15 -21.03
C GLU A 430 -49.00 -5.15 -22.34
N SER A 431 -49.74 -5.37 -23.44
CA SER A 431 -50.00 -4.45 -24.59
C SER A 431 -48.88 -3.62 -25.25
N GLY A 432 -48.70 -3.81 -26.56
CA GLY A 432 -48.06 -2.85 -27.47
C GLY A 432 -47.85 -3.40 -28.89
N ALA A 433 -48.54 -2.84 -29.87
CA ALA A 433 -48.79 -3.39 -31.22
C ALA A 433 -47.75 -3.02 -32.30
N ALA A 434 -47.72 -3.83 -33.37
CA ALA A 434 -47.59 -3.51 -34.82
C ALA A 434 -46.41 -2.61 -35.31
N ALA A 435 -45.76 -2.79 -36.46
CA ALA A 435 -45.88 -3.68 -37.62
C ALA A 435 -44.68 -3.41 -38.57
N SER A 436 -44.60 -4.23 -39.64
CA SER A 436 -44.06 -3.95 -41.00
C SER A 436 -42.54 -4.04 -41.27
N ALA A 437 -42.20 -5.04 -42.08
CA ALA A 437 -41.05 -5.13 -43.01
C ALA A 437 -41.33 -4.31 -44.30
N PRO A 438 -40.49 -4.25 -45.39
CA PRO A 438 -39.28 -5.04 -45.73
C PRO A 438 -38.14 -4.17 -46.42
N PRO A 439 -37.30 -4.65 -47.39
CA PRO A 439 -35.81 -4.58 -47.40
C PRO A 439 -35.29 -3.65 -48.56
N PRO A 440 -34.08 -3.71 -49.20
CA PRO A 440 -33.01 -4.75 -49.19
C PRO A 440 -31.52 -4.33 -49.38
N THR A 441 -30.68 -5.37 -49.64
CA THR A 441 -29.35 -5.42 -50.32
C THR A 441 -28.11 -4.97 -49.52
N THR A 442 -26.90 -5.59 -49.58
CA THR A 442 -26.19 -6.41 -50.60
C THR A 442 -25.14 -7.36 -49.95
N ALA A 443 -24.68 -8.33 -50.74
CA ALA A 443 -23.67 -9.37 -50.48
C ALA A 443 -22.26 -8.91 -50.07
N THR A 444 -21.49 -9.77 -49.39
CA THR A 444 -20.27 -10.45 -49.92
C THR A 444 -19.63 -11.40 -48.90
N ALA A 445 -19.03 -12.47 -49.43
CA ALA A 445 -18.12 -13.44 -48.79
C ALA A 445 -16.88 -12.73 -48.17
N ASP A 446 -16.09 -13.29 -47.26
CA ASP A 446 -15.42 -14.59 -47.35
C ASP A 446 -14.81 -15.00 -46.00
N ALA A 447 -14.53 -16.29 -45.88
CA ALA A 447 -13.95 -16.97 -44.72
C ALA A 447 -12.42 -16.83 -44.66
N ALA A 448 -11.86 -16.80 -43.44
CA ALA A 448 -10.55 -17.39 -43.14
C ALA A 448 -10.43 -17.66 -41.63
N ALA A 449 -10.47 -18.94 -41.27
CA ALA A 449 -10.15 -19.46 -39.96
C ALA A 449 -8.62 -19.51 -39.77
N VAL A 450 -8.14 -19.06 -38.61
CA VAL A 450 -6.80 -19.39 -38.10
C VAL A 450 -6.98 -19.93 -36.69
N GLU A 451 -6.68 -21.21 -36.53
CA GLU A 451 -6.66 -21.93 -35.26
C GLU A 451 -5.61 -21.32 -34.32
N ALA A 452 -6.02 -20.96 -33.10
CA ALA A 452 -5.12 -20.62 -32.01
C ALA A 452 -5.35 -21.61 -30.87
N HIS A 453 -4.38 -22.51 -30.66
CA HIS A 453 -4.31 -23.33 -29.45
C HIS A 453 -3.92 -22.46 -28.24
N PRO A 454 -4.53 -22.65 -27.06
CA PRO A 454 -4.04 -22.06 -25.81
C PRO A 454 -2.82 -22.84 -25.29
N PRO A 455 -1.80 -22.18 -24.69
CA PRO A 455 -0.63 -22.89 -24.16
C PRO A 455 -0.94 -23.56 -22.83
N ALA A 456 -0.51 -24.82 -22.70
CA ALA A 456 -0.48 -25.57 -21.46
C ALA A 456 0.58 -25.03 -20.50
N TYR A 457 0.17 -24.78 -19.27
CA TYR A 457 0.99 -24.37 -18.13
C TYR A 457 1.88 -25.54 -17.69
N LYS A 458 3.20 -25.34 -17.75
CA LYS A 458 4.18 -26.21 -17.09
C LYS A 458 4.53 -25.61 -15.73
N GLU A 459 4.29 -26.42 -14.70
CA GLU A 459 4.81 -26.26 -13.35
C GLU A 459 6.35 -26.32 -13.42
N GLN A 460 7.04 -25.31 -12.88
CA GLN A 460 8.49 -25.32 -12.80
C GLN A 460 8.96 -24.98 -11.38
N GLU A 461 9.91 -25.81 -10.96
CA GLU A 461 10.42 -26.04 -9.63
C GLU A 461 11.10 -24.84 -8.96
N SER A 462 10.96 -24.81 -7.64
CA SER A 462 11.91 -24.37 -6.60
C SER A 462 12.96 -23.30 -6.94
N PHE A 463 12.80 -22.11 -6.37
CA PHE A 463 13.91 -21.20 -6.11
C PHE A 463 14.47 -21.43 -4.70
N ALA A 464 15.71 -21.91 -4.63
CA ALA A 464 16.54 -21.84 -3.42
C ALA A 464 17.32 -20.50 -3.39
N PRO A 465 17.61 -19.94 -2.21
CA PRO A 465 18.05 -18.55 -2.05
C PRO A 465 19.53 -18.33 -2.43
N ALA A 466 19.80 -17.15 -2.98
CA ALA A 466 21.12 -16.68 -3.37
C ALA A 466 22.08 -16.54 -2.18
N ALA A 467 23.27 -17.11 -2.35
CA ALA A 467 24.38 -17.07 -1.41
C ALA A 467 24.99 -15.66 -1.29
N GLN A 468 25.34 -15.31 -0.06
CA GLN A 468 26.09 -14.12 0.32
C GLN A 468 27.51 -14.15 -0.24
N GLN A 469 27.91 -13.03 -0.86
CA GLN A 469 29.27 -12.74 -1.27
C GLN A 469 30.11 -12.43 0.00
N LYS A 470 31.02 -13.33 0.34
CA LYS A 470 32.01 -13.18 1.43
C LYS A 470 33.36 -12.91 0.78
N THR A 471 33.89 -11.72 0.98
CA THR A 471 35.25 -11.35 0.59
C THR A 471 36.27 -12.06 1.48
N THR A 472 37.29 -12.62 0.83
CA THR A 472 38.45 -13.26 1.42
C THR A 472 39.57 -12.25 1.66
N ALA A 473 40.20 -12.31 2.83
CA ALA A 473 41.57 -11.89 3.07
C ALA A 473 42.21 -12.88 4.05
N GLY A 474 43.31 -13.52 3.63
CA GLY A 474 44.11 -14.47 4.41
C GLY A 474 44.76 -13.79 5.63
N GLU A 475 44.89 -14.49 6.75
CA GLU A 475 45.86 -15.56 7.06
C GLU A 475 47.12 -14.98 7.73
N ALA A 476 47.20 -15.14 9.05
CA ALA A 476 48.43 -15.38 9.78
C ALA A 476 48.09 -16.08 11.10
N ALA A 477 48.50 -17.34 11.20
CA ALA A 477 48.38 -18.20 12.36
C ALA A 477 49.42 -17.83 13.44
N THR A 478 49.08 -18.08 14.71
CA THR A 478 49.87 -18.96 15.58
C THR A 478 49.07 -19.29 16.85
N ALA A 479 48.97 -20.58 17.11
CA ALA A 479 48.32 -21.17 18.28
C ALA A 479 49.34 -21.40 19.39
N THR A 480 48.97 -21.16 20.65
CA THR A 480 49.35 -22.04 21.78
C THR A 480 48.42 -21.81 22.97
N THR A 481 47.93 -22.90 23.56
CA THR A 481 47.29 -23.04 24.89
C THR A 481 47.89 -24.35 25.49
N PRO A 482 47.60 -24.82 26.72
CA PRO A 482 47.09 -24.20 27.97
C PRO A 482 47.86 -24.64 29.25
N ALA A 483 47.55 -24.04 30.42
CA ALA A 483 47.55 -24.65 31.78
C ALA A 483 47.11 -23.55 32.78
N ALA A 484 46.04 -23.63 33.58
CA ALA A 484 45.66 -24.55 34.66
C ALA A 484 46.56 -24.45 35.91
N GLU A 485 46.01 -23.86 37.00
CA GLU A 485 46.13 -24.20 38.44
C GLU A 485 45.72 -22.99 39.32
N THR A 486 44.55 -23.02 39.98
CA THR A 486 44.28 -23.36 41.41
C THR A 486 44.89 -22.42 42.46
N GLY A 487 44.03 -21.98 43.40
CA GLY A 487 44.43 -21.94 44.82
C GLY A 487 44.32 -20.61 45.59
N LEU A 488 43.14 -20.41 46.18
CA LEU A 488 42.89 -20.06 47.60
C LEU A 488 43.59 -18.88 48.33
N ASN A 489 42.72 -18.09 48.99
CA ASN A 489 42.81 -17.54 50.36
C ASN A 489 43.83 -16.42 50.68
N ARG A 490 43.61 -15.45 51.58
CA ARG A 490 42.48 -15.02 52.44
C ARG A 490 42.96 -13.77 53.20
N SER A 491 42.01 -12.88 53.57
CA SER A 491 42.02 -12.04 54.80
C SER A 491 43.01 -10.86 54.85
N THR A 492 42.76 -9.70 55.47
CA THR A 492 41.85 -9.15 56.52
C THR A 492 41.83 -7.61 56.31
N SER A 493 40.92 -6.76 56.75
CA SER A 493 40.22 -6.58 58.03
C SER A 493 39.14 -5.48 57.80
N SER A 494 37.89 -5.64 58.24
CA SER A 494 37.34 -5.36 59.58
C SER A 494 36.80 -3.93 59.78
N ALA A 495 35.47 -3.81 59.75
CA ALA A 495 34.63 -3.31 60.86
C ALA A 495 33.16 -3.54 60.44
N LYS A 496 32.47 -4.62 60.85
CA LYS A 496 31.68 -4.79 62.11
C LYS A 496 30.90 -3.51 62.45
N GLY A 497 29.58 -3.50 62.55
CA GLY A 497 28.58 -4.50 63.00
C GLY A 497 27.55 -3.71 63.83
N HIS A 498 26.35 -4.14 64.18
CA HIS A 498 25.66 -5.41 64.06
C HIS A 498 24.20 -5.21 64.58
N TYR A 499 23.20 -5.81 63.91
CA TYR A 499 22.09 -6.68 64.43
C TYR A 499 21.10 -6.10 65.50
N HIS A 500 19.83 -6.53 65.66
CA HIS A 500 19.10 -7.74 65.24
C HIS A 500 17.57 -7.56 65.40
N MET A 501 16.80 -8.16 64.47
CA MET A 501 15.54 -8.95 64.55
C MET A 501 14.29 -8.61 65.41
N GLY A 502 13.11 -8.84 64.79
CA GLY A 502 11.74 -8.81 65.35
C GLY A 502 11.31 -10.14 66.03
N PRO A 503 10.06 -10.67 65.90
CA PRO A 503 8.79 -10.13 65.37
C PRO A 503 7.54 -10.36 66.28
N GLY A 504 6.35 -9.86 65.88
CA GLY A 504 5.04 -10.48 66.22
C GLY A 504 3.91 -9.59 66.75
N GLY A 505 2.69 -9.74 66.21
CA GLY A 505 1.44 -9.66 67.01
C GLY A 505 0.32 -8.68 66.59
N SER A 506 -0.61 -9.17 65.76
CA SER A 506 -2.10 -9.07 65.81
C SER A 506 -2.91 -7.74 65.87
N ALA A 507 -3.84 -7.66 64.90
CA ALA A 507 -5.26 -7.25 64.95
C ALA A 507 -5.69 -5.82 65.34
N VAL A 508 -6.51 -5.19 64.47
CA VAL A 508 -7.94 -4.78 64.68
C VAL A 508 -8.35 -3.72 63.62
N ALA A 509 -9.41 -4.03 62.86
CA ALA A 509 -10.37 -3.09 62.24
C ALA A 509 -11.69 -3.23 63.05
N PRO A 510 -12.71 -2.34 63.02
CA PRO A 510 -13.29 -1.57 61.90
C PRO A 510 -13.59 -0.09 62.33
N ASP A 511 -14.27 0.83 61.64
CA ASP A 511 -15.61 0.80 61.06
C ASP A 511 -15.90 2.11 60.27
N ALA A 512 -16.80 1.99 59.30
CA ALA A 512 -17.42 3.09 58.55
C ALA A 512 -18.77 3.50 59.19
N PRO A 513 -19.31 4.69 58.88
CA PRO A 513 -20.75 4.91 58.99
C PRO A 513 -21.41 5.15 57.63
N ALA A 514 -22.56 4.51 57.44
CA ALA A 514 -23.54 4.77 56.38
C ALA A 514 -24.83 5.35 56.97
N SER A 515 -25.66 5.92 56.09
CA SER A 515 -27.02 6.48 56.26
C SER A 515 -27.10 7.93 56.76
N GLY A 516 -27.91 8.83 56.20
CA GLY A 516 -28.84 8.75 55.09
C GLY A 516 -29.81 9.96 55.11
N VAL A 517 -30.59 10.07 54.03
CA VAL A 517 -31.89 10.78 53.90
C VAL A 517 -31.86 12.29 53.63
N GLY A 518 -32.45 12.67 52.48
CA GLY A 518 -32.66 14.04 52.06
C GLY A 518 -34.06 14.59 52.29
N LYS A 519 -34.29 15.81 51.80
CA LYS A 519 -35.55 16.36 51.24
C LYS A 519 -35.36 17.86 50.97
N SER A 520 -35.60 18.26 49.72
CA SER A 520 -36.41 19.41 49.24
C SER A 520 -35.94 19.87 47.87
#